data_AF-A0A9D9H055-F1
#
_entry.id   AF-A0A9D9H055-F1
#
_cell.length_a   1.000
_cell.length_b   1.000
_cell.length_c   1.000
_cell.angle_alpha   90.00
_cell.angle_beta   90.00
_cell.angle_gamma   90.00
#
_symmetry.space_group_name_H-M   'P 1'
#
loop_
_entity.id
_entity.type
_entity.pdbx_description
1 polymer ?
#
loop_
_entity_poly.entity_id
_entity_poly.type
_entity_poly.pdbx_seq_one_letter_code
_entity_poly.pdbx_strand_id
1 'polypeptide(L)'
;MIDKISVSVDKKQYSPKHSSSQPSFKGLGDVAIKLVQACEKEPMVNVSVLDLSTAIFPRTIVETVVVPEQKDENGNKKKKQLNFFAGFEALRREGSGLLVNCILPSFIVMGAAKLLQKPLLKGKFQSADFVHNWSNTEALKKISNFYSATDASASVDKRIEQTFRDMLNNLEGLDGSKVNSFENLLSADKSSYEEIITRLKNLTTAKDFDKKELKAVYEKIAEKTHITENIRFKNDNGKYFSNNLQSLCDDTVKTLRGIYKENITDPSKLSEYFKKAGKMVNAKSLAGLAVILPLAIYMQPINRWITWKLSGRKGAPMSADFQNKQDAVLSKEDKAKLVKQKFISIGSMIGVSMLSIMKMPSLGMLRDIVQFKGIFPSMDQARLISTATFASRMGASEDANELREATIRDIATFASFYFLGDYAAKAIASGIESYYDNKAVRKGDDSLRVTLLNRHKVLDKDTNILKKFWNWVKHTSLKSSDELATHSGKLLRTYCQLGNLAFSLLSLGLFIPLYTRTQTNKKEQAKLAKLNAAKKEAAGGRTSYSAAFGQGNLAALSEIKPPAFEAFLNSQRK
;
A
#
# COMPACT_ATOMS: atom_id res chain seq x y z
N MET A 1 80.61 26.19 -18.70
CA MET A 1 79.90 26.09 -17.41
C MET A 1 79.20 27.41 -17.19
N ILE A 2 77.89 27.46 -17.38
CA ILE A 2 77.07 28.65 -17.12
C ILE A 2 75.87 28.16 -16.30
N ASP A 3 75.73 28.76 -15.13
CA ASP A 3 74.81 28.40 -14.07
C ASP A 3 73.35 28.49 -14.49
N LYS A 4 72.59 27.45 -14.18
CA LYS A 4 71.13 27.41 -14.35
C LYS A 4 70.48 28.23 -13.24
N ILE A 5 69.91 29.37 -13.63
CA ILE A 5 68.98 30.15 -12.83
C ILE A 5 67.78 29.26 -12.44
N SER A 6 67.59 29.08 -11.14
CA SER A 6 66.44 28.40 -10.55
C SER A 6 65.22 29.32 -10.58
N VAL A 7 64.25 29.01 -11.43
CA VAL A 7 62.90 29.59 -11.34
C VAL A 7 62.01 28.59 -10.60
N SER A 8 61.63 28.92 -9.38
CA SER A 8 60.66 28.17 -8.58
C SER A 8 59.26 28.32 -9.17
N VAL A 9 58.85 27.34 -9.97
CA VAL A 9 57.45 27.21 -10.41
C VAL A 9 56.67 26.47 -9.33
N ASP A 10 55.72 27.16 -8.70
CA ASP A 10 54.82 26.58 -7.69
C ASP A 10 53.90 25.54 -8.36
N LYS A 11 54.23 24.25 -8.19
CA LYS A 11 53.51 23.12 -8.80
C LYS A 11 52.04 22.99 -8.32
N LYS A 12 51.57 23.84 -7.40
CA LYS A 12 50.18 23.84 -6.92
C LYS A 12 49.20 24.68 -7.76
N GLN A 13 49.67 25.48 -8.72
CA GLN A 13 48.78 26.33 -9.53
C GLN A 13 48.19 25.68 -10.79
N TYR A 14 48.72 24.55 -11.27
CA TYR A 14 48.31 23.93 -12.54
C TYR A 14 47.93 22.44 -12.47
N SER A 15 47.60 21.94 -11.28
CA SER A 15 46.95 20.62 -11.15
C SER A 15 45.44 20.81 -11.11
N PRO A 16 44.63 20.06 -11.89
CA PRO A 16 43.17 20.13 -11.78
C PRO A 16 42.78 19.77 -10.35
N LYS A 17 42.20 20.74 -9.63
CA LYS A 17 41.60 20.50 -8.32
C LYS A 17 40.46 19.51 -8.52
N HIS A 18 40.68 18.25 -8.17
CA HIS A 18 39.58 17.33 -7.89
C HIS A 18 38.78 17.91 -6.72
N SER A 19 37.67 18.59 -7.02
CA SER A 19 36.70 18.96 -6.00
C SER A 19 35.97 17.68 -5.57
N SER A 20 36.50 16.99 -4.56
CA SER A 20 35.76 15.99 -3.78
C SER A 20 34.75 16.64 -2.83
N SER A 21 34.18 17.78 -3.21
CA SER A 21 33.00 18.33 -2.54
C SER A 21 31.78 17.54 -3.00
N GLN A 22 31.60 16.34 -2.48
CA GLN A 22 30.24 15.83 -2.31
C GLN A 22 29.51 16.87 -1.46
N PRO A 23 28.42 17.47 -1.95
CA PRO A 23 27.70 18.45 -1.16
C PRO A 23 27.16 17.76 0.09
N SER A 24 27.70 18.12 1.26
CA SER A 24 27.20 17.66 2.55
C SER A 24 25.89 18.39 2.84
N PHE A 25 24.78 17.86 2.36
CA PHE A 25 23.46 18.40 2.67
C PHE A 25 23.02 17.97 4.07
N LYS A 26 23.63 18.49 5.15
CA LYS A 26 23.14 18.33 6.53
C LYS A 26 21.89 19.19 6.82
N GLY A 27 20.92 19.26 5.90
CA GLY A 27 19.74 20.14 5.98
C GLY A 27 18.41 19.38 6.01
N LEU A 28 17.29 20.13 6.02
CA LEU A 28 15.91 19.62 5.92
C LEU A 28 15.71 18.65 4.73
N GLY A 29 16.47 18.82 3.64
CA GLY A 29 16.46 17.92 2.49
C GLY A 29 16.94 16.49 2.81
N ASP A 30 17.94 16.34 3.67
CA ASP A 30 18.44 15.02 4.10
C ASP A 30 17.42 14.28 4.97
N VAL A 31 16.67 15.02 5.78
CA VAL A 31 15.56 14.48 6.57
C VAL A 31 14.43 14.03 5.64
N ALA A 32 14.08 14.83 4.63
CA ALA A 32 13.08 14.45 3.62
C ALA A 32 13.52 13.22 2.82
N ILE A 33 14.79 13.14 2.40
CA ILE A 33 15.35 11.96 1.71
C ILE A 33 15.28 10.73 2.61
N LYS A 34 15.72 10.84 3.88
CA LYS A 34 15.66 9.73 4.84
C LYS A 34 14.23 9.26 5.12
N LEU A 35 13.27 10.19 5.16
CA LEU A 35 11.85 9.85 5.30
C LEU A 35 11.34 9.10 4.07
N VAL A 36 11.63 9.57 2.87
CA VAL A 36 11.24 8.88 1.62
C VAL A 36 11.89 7.49 1.51
N GLN A 37 13.15 7.36 1.91
CA GLN A 37 13.85 6.07 1.97
C GLN A 37 13.26 5.15 3.04
N ALA A 38 12.86 5.68 4.20
CA ALA A 38 12.18 4.89 5.22
C ALA A 38 10.81 4.39 4.75
N CYS A 39 10.07 5.23 4.02
CA CYS A 39 8.81 4.83 3.37
C CYS A 39 9.06 3.72 2.34
N GLU A 40 10.13 3.81 1.54
CA GLU A 40 10.46 2.78 0.55
C GLU A 40 10.67 1.38 1.15
N LYS A 41 11.37 1.31 2.29
CA LYS A 41 11.70 0.03 2.94
C LYS A 41 10.46 -0.73 3.42
N GLU A 42 9.38 -0.01 3.73
CA GLU A 42 8.15 -0.56 4.27
C GLU A 42 6.97 -0.14 3.39
N PRO A 43 6.50 -1.00 2.47
CA PRO A 43 5.45 -0.66 1.50
C PRO A 43 4.20 -0.03 2.14
N MET A 44 3.85 -0.45 3.37
CA MET A 44 2.69 0.10 4.08
C MET A 44 2.91 1.50 4.62
N VAL A 45 4.13 1.82 5.06
CA VAL A 45 4.48 3.18 5.45
C VAL A 45 4.42 4.07 4.22
N ASN A 46 4.92 3.60 3.06
CA ASN A 46 4.80 4.33 1.79
C ASN A 46 3.35 4.61 1.42
N VAL A 47 2.49 3.58 1.39
CA VAL A 47 1.05 3.74 1.10
C VAL A 47 0.40 4.68 2.10
N SER A 48 0.76 4.61 3.39
CA SER A 48 0.20 5.49 4.42
C SER A 48 0.55 6.95 4.21
N VAL A 49 1.81 7.22 3.87
CA VAL A 49 2.27 8.59 3.58
C VAL A 49 1.64 9.11 2.29
N LEU A 50 1.55 8.26 1.25
CA LEU A 50 0.86 8.60 0.00
C LEU A 50 -0.60 8.95 0.28
N ASP A 51 -1.32 8.14 1.04
CA ASP A 51 -2.74 8.37 1.34
C ASP A 51 -2.96 9.65 2.16
N LEU A 52 -2.16 9.84 3.23
CA LEU A 52 -2.22 11.05 4.04
C LEU A 52 -1.95 12.31 3.21
N SER A 53 -0.89 12.32 2.41
CA SER A 53 -0.40 13.52 1.73
C SER A 53 -1.16 13.85 0.44
N THR A 54 -1.68 12.83 -0.27
CA THR A 54 -2.29 13.03 -1.60
C THR A 54 -3.80 12.94 -1.62
N ALA A 55 -4.41 12.24 -0.66
CA ALA A 55 -5.85 12.05 -0.61
C ALA A 55 -6.48 12.68 0.65
N ILE A 56 -6.06 12.25 1.84
CA ILE A 56 -6.72 12.60 3.11
C ILE A 56 -6.54 14.09 3.43
N PHE A 57 -5.30 14.58 3.44
CA PHE A 57 -5.01 15.96 3.86
C PHE A 57 -5.53 17.01 2.87
N PRO A 58 -5.30 16.90 1.54
CA PRO A 58 -5.89 17.83 0.58
C PRO A 58 -7.41 17.89 0.66
N ARG A 59 -8.07 16.73 0.84
CA ARG A 59 -9.53 16.67 0.97
C ARG A 59 -10.02 17.30 2.26
N THR A 60 -9.35 17.04 3.37
CA THR A 60 -9.65 17.66 4.67
C THR A 60 -9.60 19.18 4.57
N ILE A 61 -8.59 19.73 3.88
CA ILE A 61 -8.48 21.17 3.63
C ILE A 61 -9.63 21.66 2.75
N VAL A 62 -9.90 20.99 1.62
CA VAL A 62 -10.98 21.38 0.71
C VAL A 62 -12.33 21.37 1.43
N GLU A 63 -12.64 20.37 2.24
CA GLU A 63 -13.92 20.28 2.96
C GLU A 63 -14.00 21.28 4.14
N THR A 64 -12.85 21.73 4.67
CA THR A 64 -12.79 22.81 5.67
C THR A 64 -13.01 24.19 5.04
N VAL A 65 -12.47 24.41 3.84
CA VAL A 65 -12.36 25.73 3.18
C VAL A 65 -13.47 25.99 2.15
N VAL A 66 -13.96 24.94 1.47
CA VAL A 66 -14.98 25.04 0.42
C VAL A 66 -16.36 24.77 1.02
N VAL A 67 -16.97 25.82 1.57
CA VAL A 67 -18.37 25.80 2.00
C VAL A 67 -19.25 26.27 0.83
N PRO A 68 -20.34 25.56 0.48
CA PRO A 68 -21.34 26.06 -0.46
C PRO A 68 -21.88 27.41 0.01
N GLU A 69 -22.18 28.36 -0.89
CA GLU A 69 -22.80 29.63 -0.51
C GLU A 69 -24.12 29.35 0.24
N GLN A 70 -24.13 29.57 1.56
CA GLN A 70 -25.35 29.50 2.34
C GLN A 70 -26.09 30.84 2.21
N LYS A 71 -27.34 30.77 1.74
CA LYS A 71 -28.27 31.89 1.79
C LYS A 71 -29.04 31.83 3.11
N ASP A 72 -29.25 32.96 3.75
CA ASP A 72 -30.16 33.04 4.90
C ASP A 72 -31.63 32.89 4.47
N GLU A 73 -32.54 32.85 5.45
CA GLU A 73 -33.99 32.76 5.23
C GLU A 73 -34.55 33.93 4.38
N ASN A 74 -33.76 35.00 4.24
CA ASN A 74 -34.08 36.22 3.48
C ASN A 74 -33.34 36.28 2.12
N GLY A 75 -32.61 35.23 1.73
CA GLY A 75 -31.92 35.14 0.44
C GLY A 75 -30.55 35.84 0.35
N ASN A 76 -30.04 36.42 1.45
CA ASN A 76 -28.75 37.11 1.48
C ASN A 76 -27.60 36.12 1.66
N LYS A 77 -26.45 36.44 1.05
CA LYS A 77 -25.23 35.61 1.12
C LYS A 77 -24.62 35.69 2.52
N LYS A 78 -24.55 34.57 3.25
CA LYS A 78 -23.75 34.50 4.49
C LYS A 78 -22.26 34.52 4.16
N LYS A 79 -21.44 35.16 5.01
CA LYS A 79 -19.97 35.09 4.96
C LYS A 79 -19.54 33.62 4.93
N LYS A 80 -18.62 33.27 4.02
CA LYS A 80 -17.96 31.96 3.99
C LYS A 80 -17.25 31.75 5.34
N GLN A 81 -17.82 30.91 6.20
CA GLN A 81 -17.18 30.49 7.45
C GLN A 81 -16.50 29.14 7.21
N LEU A 82 -15.35 28.91 7.85
CA LEU A 82 -14.65 27.63 7.78
C LEU A 82 -15.51 26.54 8.44
N ASN A 83 -15.68 25.41 7.77
CA ASN A 83 -16.43 24.28 8.32
C ASN A 83 -15.47 23.25 8.91
N PHE A 84 -14.87 23.58 10.05
CA PHE A 84 -13.93 22.70 10.77
C PHE A 84 -14.55 21.34 11.14
N PHE A 85 -15.88 21.29 11.36
CA PHE A 85 -16.57 20.04 11.64
C PHE A 85 -16.60 19.11 10.42
N ALA A 86 -16.90 19.64 9.22
CA ALA A 86 -16.84 18.87 7.98
C ALA A 86 -15.41 18.39 7.68
N GLY A 87 -14.41 19.27 7.87
CA GLY A 87 -13.00 18.89 7.76
C GLY A 87 -12.60 17.75 8.70
N PHE A 88 -12.96 17.85 9.98
CA PHE A 88 -12.67 16.80 10.97
C PHE A 88 -13.40 15.48 10.67
N GLU A 89 -14.64 15.55 10.21
CA GLU A 89 -15.38 14.37 9.74
C GLU A 89 -14.69 13.71 8.56
N ALA A 90 -14.24 14.49 7.57
CA ALA A 90 -13.50 14.02 6.41
C ALA A 90 -12.19 13.33 6.80
N LEU A 91 -11.41 13.98 7.68
CA LEU A 91 -10.16 13.45 8.20
C LEU A 91 -10.38 12.11 8.90
N ARG A 92 -11.40 12.04 9.75
CA ARG A 92 -11.75 10.82 10.49
C ARG A 92 -12.25 9.72 9.54
N ARG A 93 -13.14 10.05 8.60
CA ARG A 93 -13.78 9.11 7.68
C ARG A 93 -12.79 8.50 6.69
N GLU A 94 -11.88 9.31 6.15
CA GLU A 94 -10.85 8.83 5.23
C GLU A 94 -9.65 8.23 5.98
N GLY A 95 -9.22 8.85 7.09
CA GLY A 95 -8.10 8.39 7.91
C GLY A 95 -8.35 7.09 8.68
N SER A 96 -9.60 6.76 9.01
CA SER A 96 -9.92 5.47 9.64
C SER A 96 -9.74 4.28 8.70
N GLY A 97 -9.95 4.49 7.39
CA GLY A 97 -9.61 3.51 6.35
C GLY A 97 -8.12 3.24 6.33
N LEU A 98 -7.29 4.29 6.35
CA LEU A 98 -5.84 4.16 6.42
C LEU A 98 -5.39 3.39 7.66
N LEU A 99 -5.91 3.75 8.83
CA LEU A 99 -5.53 3.12 10.09
C LEU A 99 -5.83 1.62 10.08
N VAL A 100 -7.00 1.20 9.59
CA VAL A 100 -7.38 -0.23 9.53
C VAL A 100 -6.67 -0.99 8.42
N ASN A 101 -6.35 -0.34 7.31
CA ASN A 101 -5.69 -1.01 6.20
C ASN A 101 -4.19 -1.22 6.46
N CYS A 102 -3.52 -0.27 7.10
CA CYS A 102 -2.05 -0.22 7.12
C CYS A 102 -1.41 -0.35 8.51
N ILE A 103 -2.05 0.15 9.57
CA ILE A 103 -1.43 0.29 10.91
C ILE A 103 -1.97 -0.74 11.91
N LEU A 104 -3.29 -0.81 12.05
CA LEU A 104 -3.97 -1.69 12.99
C LEU A 104 -3.70 -3.20 12.80
N PRO A 105 -3.50 -3.71 11.57
CA PRO A 105 -3.22 -5.13 11.34
C PRO A 105 -2.07 -5.67 12.19
N SER A 106 -0.98 -4.91 12.28
CA SER A 106 0.22 -5.26 13.04
C SER A 106 -0.10 -5.56 14.51
N PHE A 107 -0.84 -4.66 15.14
CA PHE A 107 -1.20 -4.76 16.55
C PHE A 107 -2.22 -5.87 16.81
N ILE A 108 -3.19 -6.05 15.91
CA ILE A 108 -4.17 -7.14 16.03
C ILE A 108 -3.48 -8.50 15.92
N VAL A 109 -2.58 -8.68 14.94
CA VAL A 109 -1.86 -9.94 14.77
C VAL A 109 -0.94 -10.21 15.96
N MET A 110 -0.27 -9.19 16.51
CA MET A 110 0.50 -9.33 17.75
C MET A 110 -0.38 -9.71 18.95
N GLY A 111 -1.56 -9.10 19.08
CA GLY A 111 -2.54 -9.45 20.12
C GLY A 111 -3.03 -10.90 19.98
N ALA A 112 -3.40 -11.31 18.76
CA ALA A 112 -3.78 -12.68 18.45
C ALA A 112 -2.65 -13.66 18.75
N ALA A 113 -1.39 -13.30 18.43
CA ALA A 113 -0.23 -14.10 18.78
C ALA A 113 -0.09 -14.29 20.30
N LYS A 114 -0.22 -13.22 21.10
CA LYS A 114 -0.16 -13.33 22.57
C LYS A 114 -1.23 -14.27 23.13
N LEU A 115 -2.45 -14.22 22.58
CA LEU A 115 -3.56 -15.08 23.01
C LEU A 115 -3.36 -16.55 22.58
N LEU A 116 -2.85 -16.78 21.37
CA LEU A 116 -2.69 -18.11 20.80
C LEU A 116 -1.41 -18.82 21.28
N GLN A 117 -0.42 -18.09 21.80
CA GLN A 117 0.86 -18.65 22.21
C GLN A 117 0.70 -19.76 23.26
N LYS A 118 0.02 -19.49 24.38
CA LYS A 118 -0.19 -20.48 25.44
C LYS A 118 -0.91 -21.76 24.96
N PRO A 119 -2.09 -21.70 24.33
CA PRO A 119 -2.83 -22.90 23.92
C PRO A 119 -2.15 -23.69 22.80
N LEU A 120 -1.53 -23.02 21.81
CA LEU A 120 -0.88 -23.72 20.70
C LEU A 120 0.45 -24.35 21.09
N LEU A 121 1.17 -23.72 22.02
CA LEU A 121 2.44 -24.22 22.49
C LEU A 121 2.31 -25.28 23.59
N LYS A 122 1.14 -25.41 24.25
CA LYS A 122 0.87 -26.39 25.33
C LYS A 122 1.97 -26.39 26.41
N GLY A 123 2.47 -25.22 26.76
CA GLY A 123 3.52 -25.07 27.77
C GLY A 123 4.93 -25.48 27.35
N LYS A 124 5.16 -25.91 26.09
CA LYS A 124 6.51 -26.13 25.53
C LYS A 124 7.01 -24.89 24.80
N PHE A 125 8.32 -24.66 24.73
CA PHE A 125 8.90 -23.56 23.97
C PHE A 125 8.44 -22.15 24.41
N GLN A 126 8.31 -21.92 25.73
CA GLN A 126 7.76 -20.67 26.27
C GLN A 126 8.75 -19.49 26.25
N SER A 127 10.05 -19.79 26.30
CA SER A 127 11.17 -18.83 26.22
C SER A 127 11.42 -18.35 24.79
N ALA A 128 10.91 -19.08 23.78
CA ALA A 128 10.93 -18.64 22.39
C ALA A 128 9.87 -17.56 22.12
N ASP A 129 10.29 -16.45 21.50
CA ASP A 129 9.42 -15.33 21.16
C ASP A 129 8.75 -15.54 19.79
N PHE A 130 7.58 -16.16 19.79
CA PHE A 130 6.78 -16.31 18.58
C PHE A 130 5.87 -15.11 18.27
N VAL A 131 5.75 -14.16 19.21
CA VAL A 131 4.90 -12.97 19.06
C VAL A 131 5.57 -12.00 18.10
N HIS A 132 6.85 -11.72 18.30
CA HIS A 132 7.62 -10.76 17.50
C HIS A 132 8.43 -11.41 16.37
N ASN A 133 8.34 -12.74 16.22
CA ASN A 133 8.92 -13.48 15.09
C ASN A 133 7.92 -13.51 13.92
N TRP A 134 8.29 -12.90 12.78
CA TRP A 134 7.44 -12.78 11.59
C TRP A 134 7.84 -13.74 10.46
N SER A 135 8.63 -14.77 10.79
CA SER A 135 9.09 -15.78 9.83
C SER A 135 7.90 -16.45 9.15
N ASN A 136 7.85 -16.35 7.83
CA ASN A 136 6.84 -17.06 7.04
C ASN A 136 7.17 -18.56 6.95
N THR A 137 6.25 -19.37 6.39
CA THR A 137 6.46 -20.84 6.33
C THR A 137 7.66 -21.21 5.44
N GLU A 138 7.94 -20.44 4.39
CA GLU A 138 9.08 -20.66 3.50
C GLU A 138 10.41 -20.37 4.22
N ALA A 139 10.51 -19.24 4.93
CA ALA A 139 11.65 -18.85 5.75
C ALA A 139 11.95 -19.91 6.83
N LEU A 140 10.92 -20.32 7.59
CA LEU A 140 11.06 -21.37 8.60
C LEU A 140 11.57 -22.68 8.00
N LYS A 141 11.07 -23.07 6.82
CA LYS A 141 11.54 -24.29 6.14
C LYS A 141 13.01 -24.17 5.72
N LYS A 142 13.43 -23.01 5.22
CA LYS A 142 14.83 -22.75 4.86
C LYS A 142 15.73 -22.80 6.08
N ILE A 143 15.40 -22.07 7.14
CA ILE A 143 16.14 -22.06 8.40
C ILE A 143 16.23 -23.49 8.97
N SER A 144 15.11 -24.23 8.96
CA SER A 144 15.08 -25.63 9.41
C SER A 144 16.01 -26.52 8.60
N ASN A 145 16.02 -26.38 7.27
CA ASN A 145 16.85 -27.22 6.41
C ASN A 145 18.34 -26.96 6.64
N PHE A 146 18.76 -25.69 6.69
CA PHE A 146 20.16 -25.34 6.93
C PHE A 146 20.60 -25.72 8.34
N TYR A 147 19.81 -25.40 9.37
CA TYR A 147 20.15 -25.75 10.75
C TYR A 147 20.20 -27.27 10.99
N SER A 148 19.31 -28.04 10.34
CA SER A 148 19.31 -29.50 10.47
C SER A 148 20.43 -30.18 9.69
N ALA A 149 21.01 -29.51 8.69
CA ALA A 149 22.16 -30.01 7.94
C ALA A 149 23.50 -29.78 8.67
N THR A 150 23.52 -28.96 9.73
CA THR A 150 24.70 -28.77 10.58
C THR A 150 25.03 -30.02 11.38
N ASP A 151 26.31 -30.18 11.73
CA ASP A 151 26.78 -31.28 12.58
C ASP A 151 26.04 -31.27 13.93
N ALA A 152 25.26 -32.33 14.16
CA ALA A 152 24.46 -32.48 15.37
C ALA A 152 25.32 -32.68 16.63
N SER A 153 26.59 -33.07 16.48
CA SER A 153 27.54 -33.23 17.59
C SER A 153 28.20 -31.91 18.01
N ALA A 154 28.10 -30.87 17.19
CA ALA A 154 28.65 -29.56 17.48
C ALA A 154 27.81 -28.80 18.52
N SER A 155 28.47 -27.94 19.30
CA SER A 155 27.80 -27.01 20.23
C SER A 155 26.78 -26.13 19.50
N VAL A 156 25.68 -25.75 20.18
CA VAL A 156 24.61 -24.91 19.61
C VAL A 156 25.16 -23.62 18.98
N ASP A 157 26.15 -22.97 19.60
CA ASP A 157 26.79 -21.75 19.07
C ASP A 157 27.45 -21.97 17.70
N LYS A 158 28.20 -23.08 17.55
CA LYS A 158 28.82 -23.47 16.27
C LYS A 158 27.78 -23.80 15.22
N ARG A 159 26.68 -24.46 15.60
CA ARG A 159 25.58 -24.77 14.68
C ARG A 159 24.88 -23.50 14.18
N ILE A 160 24.67 -22.52 15.07
CA ILE A 160 24.12 -21.20 14.71
C ILE A 160 25.06 -20.50 13.72
N GLU A 161 26.36 -20.46 14.02
CA GLU A 161 27.38 -19.86 13.17
C GLU A 161 27.41 -20.49 11.77
N GLN A 162 27.44 -21.82 11.71
CA GLN A 162 27.43 -22.57 10.46
C GLN A 162 26.14 -22.35 9.67
N THR A 163 24.99 -22.25 10.35
CA THR A 163 23.70 -21.98 9.69
C THR A 163 23.72 -20.62 8.98
N PHE A 164 24.22 -19.56 9.62
CA PHE A 164 24.34 -18.26 8.97
C PHE A 164 25.29 -18.29 7.78
N ARG A 165 26.43 -18.98 7.93
CA ARG A 165 27.43 -19.14 6.88
C ARG A 165 26.85 -19.86 5.65
N ASP A 166 26.24 -21.02 5.86
CA ASP A 166 25.67 -21.84 4.78
C ASP A 166 24.50 -21.13 4.10
N MET A 167 23.65 -20.44 4.87
CA MET A 167 22.56 -19.65 4.30
C MET A 167 23.10 -18.53 3.43
N LEU A 168 24.04 -17.72 3.91
CA LEU A 168 24.63 -16.63 3.12
C LEU A 168 25.37 -17.15 1.89
N ASN A 169 26.09 -18.27 1.99
CA ASN A 169 26.80 -18.85 0.85
C ASN A 169 25.86 -19.44 -0.21
N ASN A 170 24.69 -19.93 0.21
CA ASN A 170 23.69 -20.44 -0.71
C ASN A 170 22.80 -19.35 -1.33
N LEU A 171 22.93 -18.09 -0.91
CA LEU A 171 22.16 -16.98 -1.46
C LEU A 171 22.77 -16.45 -2.78
N GLU A 172 21.86 -16.16 -3.70
CA GLU A 172 22.10 -15.38 -4.91
C GLU A 172 21.05 -14.27 -4.99
N GLY A 173 21.35 -13.22 -5.74
CA GLY A 173 20.32 -12.27 -6.12
C GLY A 173 20.69 -11.45 -7.33
N LEU A 174 19.72 -10.65 -7.76
CA LEU A 174 19.80 -9.89 -9.00
C LEU A 174 20.32 -8.48 -8.71
N ASP A 175 21.44 -8.14 -9.33
CA ASP A 175 22.00 -6.79 -9.36
C ASP A 175 21.94 -6.26 -10.81
N GLY A 176 20.97 -5.37 -11.07
CA GLY A 176 20.69 -4.90 -12.41
C GLY A 176 20.17 -6.03 -13.29
N SER A 177 20.99 -6.53 -14.21
CA SER A 177 20.66 -7.68 -15.06
C SER A 177 21.49 -8.93 -14.76
N LYS A 178 22.41 -8.87 -13.78
CA LYS A 178 23.33 -9.97 -13.45
C LYS A 178 22.91 -10.64 -12.16
N VAL A 179 22.89 -11.97 -12.15
CA VAL A 179 22.73 -12.72 -10.91
C VAL A 179 24.11 -12.94 -10.30
N ASN A 180 24.29 -12.47 -9.06
CA ASN A 180 25.55 -12.63 -8.32
C ASN A 180 25.33 -13.50 -7.08
N SER A 181 26.35 -14.30 -6.75
CA SER A 181 26.40 -15.14 -5.54
C SER A 181 26.92 -14.35 -4.35
N PHE A 182 26.23 -14.40 -3.22
CA PHE A 182 26.64 -13.74 -1.98
C PHE A 182 27.98 -14.27 -1.48
N GLU A 183 28.23 -15.56 -1.65
CA GLU A 183 29.51 -16.20 -1.35
C GLU A 183 30.69 -15.48 -2.01
N ASN A 184 30.58 -15.18 -3.31
CA ASN A 184 31.65 -14.55 -4.06
C ASN A 184 31.86 -13.08 -3.64
N LEU A 185 30.76 -12.37 -3.37
CA LEU A 185 30.79 -10.96 -2.99
C LEU A 185 31.31 -10.75 -1.56
N LEU A 186 30.90 -11.62 -0.63
CA LEU A 186 31.29 -11.52 0.78
C LEU A 186 32.69 -12.08 1.03
N SER A 187 33.07 -13.18 0.37
CA SER A 187 34.40 -13.79 0.53
C SER A 187 35.55 -12.94 -0.02
N ALA A 188 35.26 -11.94 -0.86
CA ALA A 188 36.23 -10.95 -1.29
C ALA A 188 36.84 -10.16 -0.12
N ASP A 189 36.11 -10.03 0.99
CA ASP A 189 36.59 -9.45 2.25
C ASP A 189 36.31 -10.42 3.41
N LYS A 190 37.23 -11.39 3.57
CA LYS A 190 37.13 -12.42 4.60
C LYS A 190 36.96 -11.85 6.01
N SER A 191 37.71 -10.80 6.35
CA SER A 191 37.66 -10.20 7.69
C SER A 191 36.26 -9.66 7.98
N SER A 192 35.68 -8.91 7.04
CA SER A 192 34.33 -8.40 7.20
C SER A 192 33.27 -9.49 7.16
N TYR A 193 33.47 -10.56 6.39
CA TYR A 193 32.53 -11.67 6.35
C TYR A 193 32.47 -12.41 7.69
N GLU A 194 33.63 -12.71 8.29
CA GLU A 194 33.70 -13.31 9.63
C GLU A 194 33.10 -12.41 10.71
N GLU A 195 33.28 -11.08 10.59
CA GLU A 195 32.65 -10.12 11.50
C GLU A 195 31.12 -10.17 11.39
N ILE A 196 30.57 -10.23 10.16
CA ILE A 196 29.11 -10.36 9.92
C ILE A 196 28.57 -11.61 10.61
N ILE A 197 29.21 -12.75 10.38
CA ILE A 197 28.80 -14.05 10.96
C ILE A 197 28.87 -13.99 12.50
N THR A 198 29.95 -13.42 13.05
CA THR A 198 30.12 -13.28 14.50
C THR A 198 29.05 -12.39 15.12
N ARG A 199 28.74 -11.25 14.50
CA ARG A 199 27.70 -10.33 14.99
C ARG A 199 26.31 -10.95 14.92
N LEU A 200 25.98 -11.70 13.86
CA LEU A 200 24.73 -12.47 13.76
C LEU A 200 24.62 -13.52 14.87
N LYS A 201 25.69 -14.28 15.13
CA LYS A 201 25.74 -15.23 16.25
C LYS A 201 25.50 -14.53 17.58
N ASN A 202 26.21 -13.44 17.85
CA ASN A 202 26.09 -12.70 19.11
C ASN A 202 24.68 -12.15 19.32
N LEU A 203 24.01 -11.68 18.25
CA LEU A 203 22.59 -11.28 18.29
C LEU A 203 21.66 -12.44 18.66
N THR A 204 21.98 -13.65 18.20
CA THR A 204 21.22 -14.86 18.51
C THR A 204 21.41 -15.29 19.97
N THR A 205 22.63 -15.21 20.52
CA THR A 205 22.98 -15.73 21.84
C THR A 205 22.87 -14.70 22.98
N ALA A 206 22.83 -13.40 22.67
CA ALA A 206 22.71 -12.33 23.67
C ALA A 206 21.46 -12.47 24.56
N LYS A 207 21.45 -11.88 25.75
CA LYS A 207 20.27 -11.89 26.65
C LYS A 207 19.07 -11.15 26.06
N ASP A 208 19.32 -10.02 25.40
CA ASP A 208 18.32 -9.16 24.78
C ASP A 208 18.56 -9.05 23.27
N PHE A 209 17.48 -8.83 22.52
CA PHE A 209 17.55 -8.71 21.06
C PHE A 209 17.77 -7.25 20.67
N ASP A 210 18.89 -6.95 20.00
CA ASP A 210 19.19 -5.61 19.53
C ASP A 210 18.82 -5.43 18.04
N LYS A 211 17.71 -4.74 17.81
CA LYS A 211 17.21 -4.41 16.46
C LYS A 211 18.15 -3.43 15.72
N LYS A 212 18.83 -2.52 16.41
CA LYS A 212 19.74 -1.55 15.79
C LYS A 212 20.98 -2.25 15.27
N GLU A 213 21.52 -3.15 16.07
CA GLU A 213 22.69 -3.94 15.70
C GLU A 213 22.40 -4.88 14.53
N LEU A 214 21.24 -5.57 14.54
CA LEU A 214 20.79 -6.35 13.37
C LEU A 214 20.70 -5.48 12.11
N LYS A 215 20.17 -4.27 12.24
CA LYS A 215 20.06 -3.34 11.11
C LYS A 215 21.44 -2.95 10.58
N ALA A 216 22.41 -2.68 11.46
CA ALA A 216 23.77 -2.36 11.07
C ALA A 216 24.47 -3.52 10.34
N VAL A 217 24.26 -4.76 10.81
CA VAL A 217 24.78 -5.97 10.13
C VAL A 217 24.14 -6.13 8.75
N TYR A 218 22.82 -5.96 8.64
CA TYR A 218 22.11 -5.98 7.37
C TYR A 218 22.64 -4.91 6.39
N GLU A 219 22.80 -3.66 6.86
CA GLU A 219 23.31 -2.55 6.03
C GLU A 219 24.72 -2.86 5.51
N LYS A 220 25.56 -3.51 6.32
CA LYS A 220 26.90 -3.95 5.91
C LYS A 220 26.88 -5.07 4.86
N ILE A 221 25.94 -6.01 4.95
CA ILE A 221 25.74 -7.02 3.90
C ILE A 221 25.27 -6.32 2.61
N ALA A 222 24.26 -5.46 2.70
CA ALA A 222 23.69 -4.73 1.56
C ALA A 222 24.73 -3.86 0.84
N GLU A 223 25.59 -3.17 1.60
CA GLU A 223 26.67 -2.34 1.07
C GLU A 223 27.69 -3.15 0.27
N LYS A 224 27.98 -4.39 0.68
CA LYS A 224 28.92 -5.28 -0.03
C LYS A 224 28.29 -6.02 -1.21
N THR A 225 27.03 -6.42 -1.07
CA THR A 225 26.39 -7.26 -2.09
C THR A 225 25.64 -6.46 -3.12
N HIS A 226 25.24 -5.22 -2.80
CA HIS A 226 24.31 -4.39 -3.58
C HIS A 226 22.98 -5.10 -3.89
N ILE A 227 22.62 -6.11 -3.08
CA ILE A 227 21.43 -6.94 -3.25
C ILE A 227 20.70 -6.96 -1.92
N THR A 228 19.47 -6.46 -1.92
CA THR A 228 18.59 -6.52 -0.74
C THR A 228 17.24 -7.13 -1.09
N GLU A 229 16.79 -6.93 -2.31
CA GLU A 229 15.55 -7.48 -2.85
C GLU A 229 15.87 -8.59 -3.87
N ASN A 230 14.86 -9.36 -4.26
CA ASN A 230 14.98 -10.39 -5.31
C ASN A 230 16.10 -11.41 -5.04
N ILE A 231 16.22 -11.84 -3.79
CA ILE A 231 17.12 -12.91 -3.39
C ILE A 231 16.52 -14.29 -3.70
N ARG A 232 17.36 -15.29 -3.91
CA ARG A 232 16.98 -16.70 -4.10
C ARG A 232 18.04 -17.60 -3.50
N PHE A 233 17.65 -18.81 -3.11
CA PHE A 233 18.59 -19.86 -2.74
C PHE A 233 18.99 -20.64 -4.00
N LYS A 234 20.27 -21.00 -4.14
CA LYS A 234 20.80 -21.76 -5.28
C LYS A 234 19.98 -23.03 -5.58
N ASN A 235 19.42 -23.63 -4.54
CA ASN A 235 18.68 -24.89 -4.61
C ASN A 235 17.19 -24.75 -5.00
N ASP A 236 16.70 -23.53 -5.29
CA ASP A 236 15.27 -23.26 -5.56
C ASP A 236 14.91 -23.15 -7.05
N ASN A 237 15.70 -23.77 -7.94
CA ASN A 237 15.44 -23.82 -9.39
C ASN A 237 15.13 -22.43 -10.00
N GLY A 238 15.81 -21.38 -9.50
CA GLY A 238 15.64 -20.00 -9.98
C GLY A 238 14.42 -19.24 -9.42
N LYS A 239 13.64 -19.82 -8.50
CA LYS A 239 12.53 -19.14 -7.84
C LYS A 239 13.04 -18.12 -6.82
N TYR A 240 12.57 -16.87 -6.93
CA TYR A 240 12.87 -15.84 -5.93
C TYR A 240 12.19 -16.14 -4.59
N PHE A 241 12.94 -15.93 -3.52
CA PHE A 241 12.47 -16.05 -2.16
C PHE A 241 11.42 -14.97 -1.87
N SER A 242 10.44 -15.31 -1.06
CA SER A 242 9.25 -14.47 -0.91
C SER A 242 9.38 -13.30 0.07
N ASN A 243 10.53 -13.19 0.75
CA ASN A 243 10.91 -12.10 1.65
C ASN A 243 12.20 -11.44 1.13
N ASN A 244 12.51 -10.25 1.62
CA ASN A 244 13.78 -9.58 1.33
C ASN A 244 14.90 -10.00 2.28
N LEU A 245 16.12 -9.52 2.02
CA LEU A 245 17.29 -9.86 2.82
C LEU A 245 17.16 -9.43 4.29
N GLN A 246 16.58 -8.24 4.56
CA GLN A 246 16.41 -7.75 5.92
C GLN A 246 15.49 -8.66 6.74
N SER A 247 14.34 -9.02 6.18
CA SER A 247 13.41 -9.98 6.78
C SER A 247 14.07 -11.34 6.96
N LEU A 248 14.83 -11.84 5.98
CA LEU A 248 15.54 -13.11 6.11
C LEU A 248 16.53 -13.09 7.29
N CYS A 249 17.31 -12.02 7.45
CA CYS A 249 18.23 -11.87 8.58
C CYS A 249 17.49 -11.82 9.92
N ASP A 250 16.42 -11.01 10.02
CA ASP A 250 15.59 -10.88 11.22
C ASP A 250 14.91 -12.21 11.62
N ASP A 251 14.29 -12.86 10.64
CA ASP A 251 13.60 -14.15 10.77
C ASP A 251 14.57 -15.24 11.22
N THR A 252 15.77 -15.29 10.64
CA THR A 252 16.81 -16.26 10.99
C THR A 252 17.31 -16.02 12.41
N VAL A 253 17.71 -14.80 12.76
CA VAL A 253 18.20 -14.46 14.10
C VAL A 253 17.15 -14.78 15.16
N LYS A 254 15.89 -14.35 14.98
CA LYS A 254 14.81 -14.58 15.95
C LYS A 254 14.44 -16.06 16.07
N THR A 255 14.43 -16.80 14.96
CA THR A 255 14.12 -18.23 14.98
C THR A 255 15.21 -19.04 15.67
N LEU A 256 16.49 -18.77 15.34
CA LEU A 256 17.63 -19.42 16.00
C LEU A 256 17.76 -19.01 17.47
N ARG A 257 17.37 -17.78 17.82
CA ARG A 257 17.34 -17.31 19.21
C ARG A 257 16.34 -18.08 20.06
N GLY A 258 15.20 -18.45 19.48
CA GLY A 258 14.25 -19.34 20.13
C GLY A 258 14.83 -20.74 20.36
N ILE A 259 15.58 -21.28 19.41
CA ILE A 259 16.30 -22.57 19.56
C ILE A 259 17.34 -22.48 20.68
N TYR A 260 18.12 -21.40 20.72
CA TYR A 260 19.15 -21.16 21.74
C TYR A 260 18.54 -21.03 23.15
N LYS A 261 17.51 -20.19 23.32
CA LYS A 261 16.84 -19.97 24.61
C LYS A 261 16.15 -21.21 25.16
N GLU A 262 15.68 -22.09 24.28
CA GLU A 262 15.07 -23.37 24.64
C GLU A 262 16.08 -24.51 24.78
N ASN A 263 17.37 -24.24 24.53
CA ASN A 263 18.47 -25.20 24.52
C ASN A 263 18.13 -26.48 23.73
N ILE A 264 17.62 -26.31 22.51
CA ILE A 264 17.15 -27.44 21.68
C ILE A 264 18.35 -28.12 21.02
N THR A 265 18.76 -29.25 21.59
CA THR A 265 19.81 -30.13 21.06
C THR A 265 19.22 -31.31 20.27
N ASP A 266 18.04 -31.80 20.66
CA ASP A 266 17.46 -33.03 20.15
C ASP A 266 16.76 -32.84 18.78
N PRO A 267 17.00 -33.71 17.77
CA PRO A 267 16.35 -33.63 16.46
C PRO A 267 14.81 -33.69 16.51
N SER A 268 14.25 -34.48 17.43
CA SER A 268 12.80 -34.62 17.60
C SER A 268 12.16 -33.34 18.14
N LYS A 269 12.79 -32.70 19.13
CA LYS A 269 12.37 -31.40 19.68
C LYS A 269 12.53 -30.29 18.67
N LEU A 270 13.58 -30.33 17.85
CA LEU A 270 13.81 -29.38 16.76
C LEU A 270 12.69 -29.44 15.72
N SER A 271 12.31 -30.64 15.28
CA SER A 271 11.17 -30.84 14.37
C SER A 271 9.85 -30.37 15.00
N GLU A 272 9.62 -30.65 16.29
CA GLU A 272 8.45 -30.16 17.01
C GLU A 272 8.42 -28.63 17.08
N TYR A 273 9.57 -28.00 17.33
CA TYR A 273 9.73 -26.54 17.37
C TYR A 273 9.35 -25.90 16.04
N PHE A 274 9.92 -26.35 14.92
CA PHE A 274 9.58 -25.80 13.60
C PHE A 274 8.12 -26.06 13.21
N LYS A 275 7.57 -27.23 13.57
CA LYS A 275 6.15 -27.54 13.36
C LYS A 275 5.24 -26.59 14.14
N LYS A 276 5.57 -26.29 15.40
CA LYS A 276 4.82 -25.33 16.22
C LYS A 276 5.01 -23.89 15.74
N ALA A 277 6.23 -23.50 15.36
CA ALA A 277 6.51 -22.20 14.75
C ALA A 277 5.65 -21.99 13.49
N GLY A 278 5.61 -22.97 12.60
CA GLY A 278 4.78 -22.92 11.39
C GLY A 278 3.28 -22.84 11.71
N LYS A 279 2.78 -23.64 12.68
CA LYS A 279 1.38 -23.53 13.12
C LYS A 279 1.06 -22.15 13.71
N MET A 280 1.96 -21.62 14.52
CA MET A 280 1.80 -20.33 15.19
C MET A 280 1.70 -19.18 14.19
N VAL A 281 2.59 -19.16 13.18
CA VAL A 281 2.56 -18.16 12.10
C VAL A 281 1.26 -18.21 11.31
N ASN A 282 0.81 -19.42 10.95
CA ASN A 282 -0.46 -19.60 10.24
C ASN A 282 -1.66 -19.16 11.11
N ALA A 283 -1.70 -19.58 12.38
CA ALA A 283 -2.81 -19.32 13.28
C ALA A 283 -2.92 -17.83 13.64
N LYS A 284 -1.82 -17.16 14.00
CA LYS A 284 -1.84 -15.72 14.32
C LYS A 284 -2.22 -14.87 13.12
N SER A 285 -1.75 -15.24 11.93
CA SER A 285 -2.05 -14.51 10.69
C SER A 285 -3.51 -14.67 10.28
N LEU A 286 -4.04 -15.90 10.36
CA LEU A 286 -5.45 -16.18 10.10
C LEU A 286 -6.36 -15.49 11.12
N ALA A 287 -6.06 -15.61 12.42
CA ALA A 287 -6.83 -14.95 13.46
C ALA A 287 -6.80 -13.42 13.33
N GLY A 288 -5.63 -12.86 12.97
CA GLY A 288 -5.50 -11.44 12.68
C GLY A 288 -6.40 -11.01 11.52
N LEU A 289 -6.31 -11.67 10.36
CA LEU A 289 -7.17 -11.36 9.22
C LEU A 289 -8.66 -11.59 9.49
N ALA A 290 -9.02 -12.60 10.28
CA ALA A 290 -10.39 -12.87 10.67
C ALA A 290 -11.01 -11.73 11.50
N VAL A 291 -10.20 -10.90 12.16
CA VAL A 291 -10.65 -9.69 12.86
C VAL A 291 -10.56 -8.46 11.95
N ILE A 292 -9.46 -8.31 11.21
CA ILE A 292 -9.22 -7.13 10.35
C ILE A 292 -10.23 -7.05 9.21
N LEU A 293 -10.53 -8.14 8.53
CA LEU A 293 -11.43 -8.12 7.36
C LEU A 293 -12.85 -7.69 7.75
N PRO A 294 -13.48 -8.21 8.82
CA PRO A 294 -14.72 -7.64 9.32
C PRO A 294 -14.58 -6.16 9.68
N LEU A 295 -13.54 -5.75 10.42
CA LEU A 295 -13.36 -4.33 10.76
C LEU A 295 -13.25 -3.43 9.52
N ALA A 296 -12.53 -3.87 8.49
CA ALA A 296 -12.44 -3.20 7.18
C ALA A 296 -13.81 -3.08 6.51
N ILE A 297 -14.59 -4.18 6.52
CA ILE A 297 -15.96 -4.20 5.97
C ILE A 297 -16.90 -3.31 6.80
N TYR A 298 -16.75 -3.23 8.11
CA TYR A 298 -17.59 -2.41 8.99
C TYR A 298 -17.14 -0.96 9.11
N MET A 299 -15.99 -0.59 8.54
CA MET A 299 -15.43 0.75 8.70
C MET A 299 -16.40 1.84 8.22
N GLN A 300 -16.99 1.68 7.04
CA GLN A 300 -17.93 2.67 6.51
C GLN A 300 -19.23 2.76 7.34
N PRO A 301 -19.89 1.64 7.71
CA PRO A 301 -20.99 1.67 8.67
C PRO A 301 -20.66 2.35 9.99
N ILE A 302 -19.52 2.02 10.61
CA ILE A 302 -19.06 2.63 11.87
C ILE A 302 -18.85 4.13 11.69
N ASN A 303 -18.18 4.54 10.61
CA ASN A 303 -17.94 5.94 10.32
C ASN A 303 -19.24 6.74 10.22
N ARG A 304 -20.24 6.20 9.52
CA ARG A 304 -21.57 6.82 9.39
C ARG A 304 -22.33 6.84 10.70
N TRP A 305 -22.25 5.78 11.51
CA TRP A 305 -22.88 5.75 12.83
C TRP A 305 -22.32 6.84 13.76
N ILE A 306 -21.00 7.03 13.76
CA ILE A 306 -20.34 8.12 14.50
C ILE A 306 -20.82 9.48 13.97
N THR A 307 -20.86 9.65 12.64
CA THR A 307 -21.35 10.91 12.01
C THR A 307 -22.81 11.19 12.40
N TRP A 308 -23.69 10.19 12.39
CA TRP A 308 -25.08 10.33 12.83
C TRP A 308 -25.18 10.73 14.31
N LYS A 309 -24.41 10.08 15.19
CA LYS A 309 -24.42 10.40 16.62
C LYS A 309 -23.92 11.82 16.92
N LEU A 310 -22.93 12.31 16.17
CA LEU A 310 -22.38 13.65 16.37
C LEU A 310 -23.19 14.76 15.69
N SER A 311 -23.80 14.49 14.53
CA SER A 311 -24.53 15.50 13.74
C SER A 311 -26.04 15.49 13.94
N GLY A 312 -26.60 14.43 14.52
CA GLY A 312 -28.05 14.23 14.68
C GLY A 312 -28.81 13.95 13.38
N ARG A 313 -28.13 13.84 12.23
CA ARG A 313 -28.76 13.69 10.90
C ARG A 313 -28.22 12.47 10.13
N LYS A 314 -29.09 11.84 9.33
CA LYS A 314 -28.73 10.72 8.46
C LYS A 314 -28.23 11.23 7.10
N GLY A 315 -27.28 10.51 6.49
CA GLY A 315 -26.73 10.80 5.17
C GLY A 315 -25.26 11.24 5.17
N ALA A 316 -24.67 11.37 3.98
CA ALA A 316 -23.30 11.86 3.81
C ALA A 316 -23.25 13.41 3.87
N PRO A 317 -22.41 14.01 4.74
CA PRO A 317 -22.28 15.47 4.86
C PRO A 317 -21.72 16.18 3.63
N MET A 318 -21.32 15.42 2.59
CA MET A 318 -20.74 15.93 1.35
C MET A 318 -21.73 16.62 0.40
N SER A 319 -23.04 16.46 0.59
CA SER A 319 -24.04 17.18 -0.22
C SER A 319 -24.24 18.62 0.26
N ALA A 320 -24.25 19.60 -0.65
CA ALA A 320 -24.56 21.00 -0.34
C ALA A 320 -25.91 21.15 0.40
N ASP A 321 -26.82 20.19 0.18
CA ASP A 321 -28.13 20.09 0.82
C ASP A 321 -28.16 19.19 2.07
N PHE A 322 -27.02 18.87 2.71
CA PHE A 322 -27.02 18.06 3.94
C PHE A 322 -27.87 18.68 5.07
N GLN A 323 -28.05 20.01 5.04
CA GLN A 323 -28.97 20.69 5.94
C GLN A 323 -30.45 20.64 5.50
N ASN A 324 -30.76 20.27 4.26
CA ASN A 324 -32.10 20.37 3.65
C ASN A 324 -32.62 19.06 3.00
N LYS A 325 -31.86 17.96 3.02
CA LYS A 325 -32.32 16.67 2.50
C LYS A 325 -33.42 16.09 3.40
N GLN A 326 -34.68 16.17 2.94
CA GLN A 326 -35.70 15.19 3.34
C GLN A 326 -35.27 13.81 2.83
N ASP A 327 -35.41 12.78 3.66
CA ASP A 327 -35.11 11.39 3.31
C ASP A 327 -35.89 11.00 2.04
N ALA A 328 -35.22 11.06 0.88
CA ALA A 328 -35.84 10.70 -0.38
C ALA A 328 -36.09 9.18 -0.37
N VAL A 329 -37.35 8.79 -0.17
CA VAL A 329 -37.78 7.38 -0.22
C VAL A 329 -37.63 6.88 -1.65
N LEU A 330 -36.54 6.14 -1.93
CA LEU A 330 -36.32 5.49 -3.22
C LEU A 330 -37.46 4.51 -3.56
N SER A 331 -37.95 4.57 -4.80
CA SER A 331 -38.90 3.59 -5.36
C SER A 331 -38.31 2.17 -5.33
N LYS A 332 -39.17 1.14 -5.30
CA LYS A 332 -38.75 -0.28 -5.28
C LYS A 332 -37.87 -0.65 -6.48
N GLU A 333 -38.14 -0.09 -7.66
CA GLU A 333 -37.34 -0.33 -8.87
C GLU A 333 -35.96 0.33 -8.80
N ASP A 334 -35.87 1.55 -8.27
CA ASP A 334 -34.61 2.27 -8.12
C ASP A 334 -33.73 1.61 -7.04
N LYS A 335 -34.34 1.06 -5.99
CA LYS A 335 -33.63 0.21 -5.01
C LYS A 335 -33.06 -1.04 -5.67
N ALA A 336 -33.83 -1.73 -6.50
CA ALA A 336 -33.35 -2.94 -7.20
C ALA A 336 -32.22 -2.63 -8.20
N LYS A 337 -32.31 -1.51 -8.95
CA LYS A 337 -31.24 -1.04 -9.84
C LYS A 337 -29.99 -0.66 -9.07
N LEU A 338 -30.13 0.03 -7.94
CA LEU A 338 -29.02 0.40 -7.06
C LEU A 338 -28.31 -0.83 -6.50
N VAL A 339 -29.05 -1.83 -6.01
CA VAL A 339 -28.46 -3.09 -5.52
C VAL A 339 -27.67 -3.81 -6.61
N LYS A 340 -28.21 -3.93 -7.83
CA LYS A 340 -27.47 -4.52 -8.98
C LYS A 340 -26.18 -3.74 -9.28
N GLN A 341 -26.23 -2.41 -9.30
CA GLN A 341 -25.05 -1.57 -9.53
C GLN A 341 -24.01 -1.69 -8.42
N LYS A 342 -24.42 -1.90 -7.16
CA LYS A 342 -23.51 -2.16 -6.03
C LYS A 342 -22.71 -3.44 -6.26
N PHE A 343 -23.37 -4.53 -6.66
CA PHE A 343 -22.68 -5.78 -6.97
C PHE A 343 -21.70 -5.63 -8.13
N ILE A 344 -22.06 -4.91 -9.19
CA ILE A 344 -21.15 -4.63 -10.31
C ILE A 344 -19.95 -3.80 -9.84
N SER A 345 -20.18 -2.77 -9.02
CA SER A 345 -19.13 -1.91 -8.48
C SER A 345 -18.17 -2.68 -7.57
N ILE A 346 -18.69 -3.46 -6.63
CA ILE A 346 -17.91 -4.34 -5.76
C ILE A 346 -17.14 -5.37 -6.60
N GLY A 347 -17.78 -5.98 -7.59
CA GLY A 347 -17.15 -6.92 -8.51
C GLY A 347 -16.00 -6.28 -9.31
N SER A 348 -16.17 -5.04 -9.75
CA SER A 348 -15.10 -4.29 -10.45
C SER A 348 -13.92 -3.98 -9.54
N MET A 349 -14.18 -3.63 -8.26
CA MET A 349 -13.13 -3.41 -7.27
C MET A 349 -12.33 -4.69 -6.98
N ILE A 350 -13.03 -5.81 -6.80
CA ILE A 350 -12.40 -7.13 -6.66
C ILE A 350 -11.58 -7.49 -7.90
N GLY A 351 -12.13 -7.25 -9.10
CA GLY A 351 -11.45 -7.50 -10.37
C GLY A 351 -10.15 -6.71 -10.50
N VAL A 352 -10.18 -5.40 -10.21
CA VAL A 352 -8.97 -4.55 -10.21
C VAL A 352 -7.96 -5.03 -9.18
N SER A 353 -8.39 -5.43 -7.99
CA SER A 353 -7.50 -6.01 -6.98
C SER A 353 -6.85 -7.30 -7.46
N MET A 354 -7.61 -8.24 -8.04
CA MET A 354 -7.07 -9.48 -8.57
C MET A 354 -6.07 -9.22 -9.70
N LEU A 355 -6.38 -8.29 -10.61
CA LEU A 355 -5.45 -7.86 -11.66
C LEU A 355 -4.17 -7.24 -11.10
N SER A 356 -4.27 -6.45 -10.01
CA SER A 356 -3.11 -5.81 -9.38
C SER A 356 -2.12 -6.80 -8.77
N ILE A 357 -2.59 -8.00 -8.38
CA ILE A 357 -1.72 -9.04 -7.84
C ILE A 357 -0.98 -9.78 -8.96
N MET A 358 -1.41 -9.63 -10.22
CA MET A 358 -0.77 -10.17 -11.44
C MET A 358 -0.46 -11.67 -11.43
N LYS A 359 -1.06 -12.43 -10.51
CA LYS A 359 -0.91 -13.87 -10.33
C LYS A 359 -2.29 -14.50 -10.31
N MET A 360 -2.42 -15.65 -10.98
CA MET A 360 -3.67 -16.43 -10.95
C MET A 360 -3.94 -16.90 -9.51
N PRO A 361 -5.17 -16.74 -8.99
CA PRO A 361 -5.51 -17.18 -7.65
C PRO A 361 -5.35 -18.69 -7.56
N SER A 362 -4.37 -19.13 -6.78
CA SER A 362 -4.15 -20.53 -6.40
C SER A 362 -4.29 -20.68 -4.89
N LEU A 363 -4.57 -21.90 -4.41
CA LEU A 363 -4.65 -22.17 -2.97
C LEU A 363 -3.36 -21.82 -2.22
N GLY A 364 -2.20 -22.06 -2.86
CA GLY A 364 -0.90 -21.66 -2.32
C GLY A 364 -0.79 -20.14 -2.19
N MET A 365 -1.21 -19.40 -3.22
CA MET A 365 -1.22 -17.94 -3.20
C MET A 365 -2.16 -17.37 -2.14
N LEU A 366 -3.36 -17.93 -1.97
CA LEU A 366 -4.28 -17.49 -0.91
C LEU A 366 -3.68 -17.70 0.48
N ARG A 367 -3.01 -18.83 0.70
CA ARG A 367 -2.28 -19.09 1.94
C ARG A 367 -1.14 -18.09 2.17
N ASP A 368 -0.38 -17.77 1.13
CA ASP A 368 0.73 -16.82 1.19
C ASP A 368 0.25 -15.38 1.46
N ILE A 369 -0.89 -14.99 0.88
CA ILE A 369 -1.56 -13.71 1.17
C ILE A 369 -2.05 -13.70 2.62
N VAL A 370 -2.49 -14.83 3.16
CA VAL A 370 -2.96 -14.85 4.55
C VAL A 370 -1.81 -14.71 5.55
N GLN A 371 -0.58 -15.13 5.23
CA GLN A 371 0.56 -15.10 6.14
C GLN A 371 1.23 -13.73 6.23
N PHE A 372 1.32 -13.16 7.45
CA PHE A 372 2.12 -11.96 7.68
C PHE A 372 3.61 -12.29 7.62
N LYS A 373 4.33 -11.53 6.80
CA LYS A 373 5.77 -11.70 6.51
C LYS A 373 6.66 -10.65 7.18
N GLY A 374 6.03 -9.76 7.94
CA GLY A 374 6.66 -8.65 8.63
C GLY A 374 5.67 -8.06 9.62
N ILE A 375 6.11 -7.05 10.38
CA ILE A 375 5.23 -6.37 11.32
C ILE A 375 4.06 -5.71 10.59
N PHE A 376 4.31 -5.10 9.43
CA PHE A 376 3.28 -4.54 8.58
C PHE A 376 2.74 -5.58 7.58
N PRO A 377 1.48 -5.44 7.14
CA PRO A 377 0.95 -6.22 6.03
C PRO A 377 1.88 -6.18 4.81
N SER A 378 2.03 -7.30 4.13
CA SER A 378 2.61 -7.32 2.78
C SER A 378 1.72 -6.54 1.79
N MET A 379 2.27 -6.19 0.63
CA MET A 379 1.51 -5.48 -0.40
C MET A 379 0.23 -6.23 -0.81
N ASP A 380 0.28 -7.57 -0.93
CA ASP A 380 -0.90 -8.36 -1.30
C ASP A 380 -1.95 -8.42 -0.18
N GLN A 381 -1.51 -8.46 1.08
CA GLN A 381 -2.40 -8.35 2.23
C GLN A 381 -3.12 -6.99 2.27
N ALA A 382 -2.37 -5.93 2.01
CA ALA A 382 -2.92 -4.58 1.99
C ALA A 382 -3.92 -4.38 0.85
N ARG A 383 -3.64 -4.95 -0.33
CA ARG A 383 -4.59 -5.01 -1.46
C ARG A 383 -5.87 -5.73 -1.04
N LEU A 384 -5.77 -6.87 -0.35
CA LEU A 384 -6.93 -7.61 0.14
C LEU A 384 -7.75 -6.81 1.16
N ILE A 385 -7.10 -6.28 2.20
CA ILE A 385 -7.76 -5.51 3.27
C ILE A 385 -8.39 -4.23 2.69
N SER A 386 -7.66 -3.52 1.83
CA SER A 386 -8.17 -2.28 1.20
C SER A 386 -9.31 -2.54 0.23
N THR A 387 -9.27 -3.66 -0.49
CA THR A 387 -10.41 -4.08 -1.32
C THR A 387 -11.65 -4.29 -0.47
N ALA A 388 -11.53 -4.91 0.70
CA ALA A 388 -12.64 -5.08 1.63
C ALA A 388 -13.17 -3.73 2.12
N THR A 389 -12.29 -2.80 2.49
CA THR A 389 -12.65 -1.43 2.90
C THR A 389 -13.35 -0.65 1.80
N PHE A 390 -12.82 -0.64 0.57
CA PHE A 390 -13.40 0.08 -0.56
C PHE A 390 -14.70 -0.56 -1.06
N ALA A 391 -14.76 -1.89 -1.14
CA ALA A 391 -16.00 -2.60 -1.46
C ALA A 391 -17.10 -2.31 -0.44
N SER A 392 -16.77 -2.18 0.85
CA SER A 392 -17.72 -1.76 1.88
C SER A 392 -18.27 -0.36 1.62
N ARG A 393 -17.43 0.60 1.22
CA ARG A 393 -17.89 1.96 0.86
C ARG A 393 -18.91 1.94 -0.29
N MET A 394 -18.63 1.13 -1.32
CA MET A 394 -19.57 0.93 -2.44
C MET A 394 -20.87 0.25 -1.96
N GLY A 395 -20.77 -0.79 -1.13
CA GLY A 395 -21.93 -1.48 -0.57
C GLY A 395 -22.82 -0.60 0.30
N ALA A 396 -22.22 0.31 1.07
CA ALA A 396 -22.92 1.25 1.94
C ALA A 396 -23.56 2.43 1.20
N SER A 397 -23.24 2.69 -0.07
CA SER A 397 -23.75 3.86 -0.81
C SER A 397 -25.29 3.92 -0.82
N GLU A 398 -25.89 5.08 -0.57
CA GLU A 398 -27.34 5.26 -0.40
C GLU A 398 -28.04 5.64 -1.71
N ASP A 399 -27.31 6.22 -2.65
CA ASP A 399 -27.83 6.60 -3.97
C ASP A 399 -26.86 6.24 -5.12
N ALA A 400 -27.36 6.29 -6.36
CA ALA A 400 -26.60 5.90 -7.55
C ALA A 400 -25.47 6.88 -7.91
N ASN A 401 -25.57 8.14 -7.49
CA ASN A 401 -24.53 9.14 -7.70
C ASN A 401 -23.39 8.94 -6.71
N GLU A 402 -23.70 8.74 -5.42
CA GLU A 402 -22.75 8.37 -4.37
C GLU A 402 -22.02 7.08 -4.74
N LEU A 403 -22.76 6.06 -5.21
CA LEU A 403 -22.16 4.80 -5.65
C LEU A 403 -21.19 5.01 -6.80
N ARG A 404 -21.59 5.74 -7.86
CA ARG A 404 -20.71 5.97 -9.01
C ARG A 404 -19.46 6.75 -8.64
N GLU A 405 -19.60 7.77 -7.82
CA GLU A 405 -18.46 8.56 -7.31
C GLU A 405 -17.54 7.69 -6.45
N ALA A 406 -18.09 6.91 -5.52
CA ALA A 406 -17.33 5.98 -4.70
C ALA A 406 -16.59 4.95 -5.57
N THR A 407 -17.25 4.36 -6.58
CA THR A 407 -16.64 3.38 -7.47
C THR A 407 -15.45 3.95 -8.25
N ILE A 408 -15.64 5.08 -8.95
CA ILE A 408 -14.57 5.67 -9.76
C ILE A 408 -13.41 6.11 -8.87
N ARG A 409 -13.72 6.81 -7.77
CA ARG A 409 -12.71 7.31 -6.85
C ARG A 409 -11.94 6.18 -6.18
N ASP A 410 -12.64 5.21 -5.58
CA ASP A 410 -12.00 4.18 -4.77
C ASP A 410 -11.20 3.21 -5.65
N ILE A 411 -11.66 2.89 -6.88
CA ILE A 411 -10.86 2.11 -7.85
C ILE A 411 -9.59 2.86 -8.22
N ALA A 412 -9.68 4.15 -8.52
CA ALA A 412 -8.51 4.90 -8.97
C ALA A 412 -7.55 5.26 -7.81
N THR A 413 -8.08 5.42 -6.59
CA THR A 413 -7.31 5.50 -5.34
C THR A 413 -6.55 4.21 -5.10
N PHE A 414 -7.24 3.07 -5.15
CA PHE A 414 -6.61 1.76 -5.04
C PHE A 414 -5.53 1.56 -6.12
N ALA A 415 -5.85 1.89 -7.38
CA ALA A 415 -4.92 1.72 -8.48
C ALA A 415 -3.65 2.56 -8.30
N SER A 416 -3.80 3.82 -7.87
CA SER A 416 -2.67 4.73 -7.64
C SER A 416 -1.76 4.21 -6.54
N PHE A 417 -2.31 3.80 -5.40
CA PHE A 417 -1.51 3.34 -4.25
C PHE A 417 -0.87 1.97 -4.45
N TYR A 418 -1.56 1.03 -5.10
CA TYR A 418 -1.16 -0.37 -5.08
C TYR A 418 -0.42 -0.86 -6.31
N PHE A 419 -0.45 -0.15 -7.45
CA PHE A 419 0.32 -0.57 -8.63
C PHE A 419 0.70 0.54 -9.64
N LEU A 420 -0.13 1.57 -9.86
CA LEU A 420 0.20 2.61 -10.86
C LEU A 420 1.37 3.47 -10.42
N GLY A 421 1.46 3.79 -9.12
CA GLY A 421 2.58 4.54 -8.56
C GLY A 421 3.93 3.86 -8.79
N ASP A 422 3.98 2.54 -8.64
CA ASP A 422 5.17 1.74 -8.92
C ASP A 422 5.56 1.81 -10.41
N TYR A 423 4.59 1.78 -11.33
CA TYR A 423 4.87 1.93 -12.76
C TYR A 423 5.36 3.34 -13.10
N ALA A 424 4.82 4.38 -12.47
CA ALA A 424 5.33 5.74 -12.62
C ALA A 424 6.80 5.84 -12.14
N ALA A 425 7.12 5.30 -10.97
CA ALA A 425 8.49 5.27 -10.46
C ALA A 425 9.44 4.50 -11.40
N LYS A 426 9.01 3.34 -11.92
CA LYS A 426 9.78 2.56 -12.90
C LYS A 426 10.00 3.32 -14.22
N ALA A 427 9.00 4.07 -14.68
CA ALA A 427 9.10 4.83 -15.93
C ALA A 427 10.11 5.98 -15.78
N ILE A 428 10.04 6.70 -14.66
CA ILE A 428 11.00 7.77 -14.33
C ILE A 428 12.41 7.18 -14.21
N ALA A 429 12.58 6.06 -13.52
CA ALA A 429 13.86 5.38 -13.43
C ALA A 429 14.42 4.98 -14.80
N SER A 430 13.57 4.43 -15.68
CA SER A 430 13.96 4.06 -17.06
C SER A 430 14.44 5.29 -17.84
N GLY A 431 13.77 6.44 -17.69
CA GLY A 431 14.17 7.70 -18.30
C GLY A 431 15.49 8.23 -17.76
N ILE A 432 15.70 8.14 -16.43
CA ILE A 432 16.96 8.55 -15.79
C ILE A 432 18.12 7.67 -16.29
N GLU A 433 17.98 6.34 -16.27
CA GLU A 433 19.01 5.44 -16.79
C GLU A 433 19.38 5.78 -18.24
N SER A 434 18.37 5.96 -19.11
CA SER A 434 18.59 6.32 -20.52
C SER A 434 19.30 7.66 -20.70
N TYR A 435 18.98 8.67 -19.88
CA TYR A 435 19.65 9.96 -19.93
C TYR A 435 21.13 9.85 -19.53
N TYR A 436 21.43 9.13 -18.44
CA TYR A 436 22.80 8.95 -17.96
C TYR A 436 23.63 8.05 -18.89
N ASP A 437 23.02 7.01 -19.49
CA ASP A 437 23.68 6.18 -20.50
C ASP A 437 24.08 7.00 -21.73
N ASN A 438 23.17 7.83 -22.25
CA ASN A 438 23.48 8.73 -23.37
C ASN A 438 24.59 9.72 -23.02
N LYS A 439 24.63 10.20 -21.78
CA LYS A 439 25.67 11.11 -21.29
C LYS A 439 27.02 10.41 -21.15
N ALA A 440 27.04 9.16 -20.66
CA ALA A 440 28.23 8.32 -20.58
C ALA A 440 28.83 8.08 -21.96
N VAL A 441 27.99 7.69 -22.94
CA VAL A 441 28.42 7.49 -24.34
C VAL A 441 29.00 8.78 -24.95
N ARG A 442 28.33 9.92 -24.76
CA ARG A 442 28.81 11.22 -25.30
C ARG A 442 30.13 11.68 -24.68
N LYS A 443 30.41 11.30 -23.44
CA LYS A 443 31.61 11.70 -22.71
C LYS A 443 32.70 10.63 -22.69
N GLY A 444 32.42 9.43 -23.20
CA GLY A 444 33.32 8.28 -23.13
C GLY A 444 33.61 7.81 -21.70
N ASP A 445 32.71 8.09 -20.74
CA ASP A 445 32.92 7.83 -19.32
C ASP A 445 31.82 6.92 -18.76
N ASP A 446 32.14 5.64 -18.63
CA ASP A 446 31.24 4.61 -18.12
C ASP A 446 30.94 4.76 -16.61
N SER A 447 31.73 5.54 -15.86
CA SER A 447 31.45 5.80 -14.43
C SER A 447 30.19 6.65 -14.22
N LEU A 448 29.71 7.30 -15.27
CA LEU A 448 28.47 8.09 -15.26
C LEU A 448 27.21 7.23 -15.38
N ARG A 449 27.32 5.95 -15.74
CA ARG A 449 26.15 5.08 -15.87
C ARG A 449 25.52 4.83 -14.51
N VAL A 450 24.20 4.81 -14.48
CA VAL A 450 23.43 4.56 -13.27
C VAL A 450 22.51 3.38 -13.53
N THR A 451 22.48 2.43 -12.60
CA THR A 451 21.54 1.30 -12.64
C THR A 451 20.57 1.43 -11.47
N LEU A 452 19.32 1.81 -11.78
CA LEU A 452 18.20 1.94 -10.87
C LEU A 452 17.22 0.77 -11.01
N LEU A 453 17.28 -0.02 -12.09
CA LEU A 453 16.32 -1.08 -12.38
C LEU A 453 16.97 -2.48 -12.37
N ASN A 454 16.32 -3.40 -11.66
CA ASN A 454 16.58 -4.83 -11.72
C ASN A 454 15.74 -5.47 -12.82
N ARG A 455 16.39 -6.09 -13.80
CA ARG A 455 15.80 -6.70 -15.01
C ARG A 455 15.88 -8.22 -14.91
N HIS A 456 14.78 -8.85 -14.54
CA HIS A 456 14.69 -10.30 -14.29
C HIS A 456 14.75 -11.13 -15.57
N LYS A 457 14.43 -10.53 -16.71
CA LYS A 457 14.48 -11.17 -18.02
C LYS A 457 14.97 -10.17 -19.06
N VAL A 458 16.11 -10.49 -19.67
CA VAL A 458 16.63 -9.76 -20.81
C VAL A 458 15.98 -10.33 -22.07
N LEU A 459 15.37 -9.47 -22.87
CA LEU A 459 14.79 -9.82 -24.16
C LEU A 459 15.78 -9.53 -25.28
N ASP A 460 15.63 -10.25 -26.39
CA ASP A 460 16.34 -9.94 -27.63
C ASP A 460 15.92 -8.57 -28.19
N LYS A 461 16.86 -7.89 -28.86
CA LYS A 461 16.70 -6.56 -29.47
C LYS A 461 15.56 -6.51 -30.48
N ASP A 462 15.25 -7.62 -31.15
CA ASP A 462 14.21 -7.68 -32.21
C ASP A 462 12.80 -8.03 -31.70
N THR A 463 12.61 -8.11 -30.38
CA THR A 463 11.29 -8.43 -29.81
C THR A 463 10.27 -7.30 -30.05
N ASN A 464 9.02 -7.65 -30.40
CA ASN A 464 7.90 -6.70 -30.57
C ASN A 464 7.70 -5.78 -29.35
N ILE A 465 7.33 -4.52 -29.60
CA ILE A 465 7.04 -3.46 -28.62
C ILE A 465 6.07 -3.92 -27.52
N LEU A 466 4.99 -4.63 -27.85
CA LEU A 466 4.04 -5.11 -26.83
C LEU A 466 4.66 -6.14 -25.88
N LYS A 467 5.50 -7.04 -26.39
CA LYS A 467 6.23 -8.02 -25.58
C LYS A 467 7.30 -7.32 -24.73
N LYS A 468 7.98 -6.30 -25.27
CA LYS A 468 8.92 -5.45 -24.52
C LYS A 468 8.22 -4.71 -23.39
N PHE A 469 7.06 -4.12 -23.66
CA PHE A 469 6.22 -3.47 -22.65
C PHE A 469 5.79 -4.45 -21.56
N TRP A 470 5.23 -5.62 -21.93
CA TRP A 470 4.82 -6.63 -20.96
C TRP A 470 5.99 -7.17 -20.12
N ASN A 471 7.17 -7.31 -20.73
CA ASN A 471 8.39 -7.70 -20.01
C ASN A 471 8.86 -6.60 -19.06
N TRP A 472 8.78 -5.33 -19.47
CA TRP A 472 9.07 -4.22 -18.59
C TRP A 472 8.12 -4.18 -17.38
N VAL A 473 6.81 -4.36 -17.62
CA VAL A 473 5.80 -4.42 -16.56
C VAL A 473 6.07 -5.57 -15.58
N LYS A 474 6.28 -6.80 -16.08
CA LYS A 474 6.35 -8.03 -15.27
C LYS A 474 7.74 -8.39 -14.74
N HIS A 475 8.78 -8.06 -15.49
CA HIS A 475 10.15 -8.55 -15.28
C HIS A 475 11.14 -7.41 -15.05
N THR A 476 10.66 -6.24 -14.65
CA THR A 476 11.50 -5.15 -14.17
C THR A 476 11.02 -4.69 -12.78
N SER A 477 11.94 -4.64 -11.84
CA SER A 477 11.73 -4.08 -10.51
C SER A 477 12.65 -2.88 -10.30
N LEU A 478 12.21 -1.94 -9.47
CA LEU A 478 13.02 -0.79 -9.09
C LEU A 478 13.94 -1.23 -7.96
N LYS A 479 15.23 -0.89 -8.04
CA LYS A 479 16.20 -1.19 -7.00
C LYS A 479 15.81 -0.53 -5.69
N SER A 480 16.14 -1.18 -4.57
CA SER A 480 15.99 -0.54 -3.27
C SER A 480 17.05 0.56 -3.10
N SER A 481 16.77 1.58 -2.29
CA SER A 481 17.80 2.57 -1.91
C SER A 481 19.02 1.94 -1.24
N ASP A 482 18.89 0.78 -0.60
CA ASP A 482 19.99 0.07 0.05
C ASP A 482 20.85 -0.72 -0.96
N GLU A 483 20.33 -1.03 -2.15
CA GLU A 483 21.08 -1.65 -3.27
C GLU A 483 22.00 -0.66 -3.99
N LEU A 484 21.85 0.65 -3.72
CA LEU A 484 22.60 1.70 -4.39
C LEU A 484 23.81 2.12 -3.56
N ALA A 485 25.00 1.84 -4.06
CA ALA A 485 26.27 2.14 -3.38
C ALA A 485 26.49 3.64 -3.16
N THR A 486 26.12 4.48 -4.15
CA THR A 486 26.46 5.90 -4.16
C THR A 486 25.32 6.77 -3.63
N HIS A 487 25.68 7.85 -2.94
CA HIS A 487 24.72 8.88 -2.49
C HIS A 487 23.91 9.45 -3.66
N SER A 488 24.56 9.70 -4.80
CA SER A 488 23.90 10.18 -6.02
C SER A 488 22.87 9.17 -6.54
N GLY A 489 23.16 7.87 -6.52
CA GLY A 489 22.19 6.83 -6.88
C GLY A 489 20.96 6.85 -5.97
N LYS A 490 21.17 6.89 -4.65
CA LYS A 490 20.09 6.98 -3.65
C LYS A 490 19.21 8.23 -3.84
N LEU A 491 19.81 9.35 -4.24
CA LEU A 491 19.10 10.59 -4.53
C LEU A 491 18.26 10.48 -5.82
N LEU A 492 18.81 9.90 -6.89
CA LEU A 492 18.05 9.62 -8.11
C LEU A 492 16.87 8.67 -7.85
N ARG A 493 17.08 7.65 -7.01
CA ARG A 493 16.02 6.75 -6.55
C ARG A 493 14.93 7.46 -5.75
N THR A 494 15.33 8.44 -4.95
CA THR A 494 14.41 9.31 -4.20
C THR A 494 13.56 10.16 -5.16
N TYR A 495 14.14 10.68 -6.24
CA TYR A 495 13.35 11.38 -7.28
C TYR A 495 12.31 10.49 -7.94
N CYS A 496 12.59 9.20 -8.14
CA CYS A 496 11.59 8.26 -8.63
C CYS A 496 10.39 8.13 -7.66
N GLN A 497 10.63 8.13 -6.34
CA GLN A 497 9.55 8.13 -5.35
C GLN A 497 8.80 9.46 -5.28
N LEU A 498 9.52 10.58 -5.36
CA LEU A 498 8.87 11.90 -5.41
C LEU A 498 8.02 12.04 -6.67
N GLY A 499 8.46 11.47 -7.79
CA GLY A 499 7.68 11.37 -9.01
C GLY A 499 6.44 10.49 -8.87
N ASN A 500 6.54 9.36 -8.16
CA ASN A 500 5.37 8.56 -7.79
C ASN A 500 4.38 9.36 -6.92
N LEU A 501 4.88 10.05 -5.89
CA LEU A 501 4.07 10.92 -5.03
C LEU A 501 3.37 12.02 -5.85
N ALA A 502 4.10 12.69 -6.73
CA ALA A 502 3.57 13.73 -7.61
C ALA A 502 2.54 13.17 -8.60
N PHE A 503 2.81 12.02 -9.23
CA PHE A 503 1.87 11.32 -10.09
C PHE A 503 0.59 10.98 -9.33
N SER A 504 0.70 10.43 -8.12
CA SER A 504 -0.43 10.09 -7.27
C SER A 504 -1.22 11.34 -6.85
N LEU A 505 -0.54 12.45 -6.55
CA LEU A 505 -1.20 13.71 -6.22
C LEU A 505 -1.94 14.31 -7.42
N LEU A 506 -1.36 14.24 -8.61
CA LEU A 506 -2.00 14.73 -9.84
C LEU A 506 -3.18 13.84 -10.25
N SER A 507 -3.02 12.51 -10.16
CA SER A 507 -4.09 11.56 -10.51
C SER A 507 -5.25 11.66 -9.51
N LEU A 508 -4.95 11.61 -8.20
CA LEU A 508 -5.97 11.57 -7.15
C LEU A 508 -6.51 12.93 -6.77
N GLY A 509 -5.64 13.93 -6.65
CA GLY A 509 -5.99 15.27 -6.17
C GLY A 509 -6.60 16.17 -7.25
N LEU A 510 -6.26 15.96 -8.53
CA LEU A 510 -6.68 16.83 -9.64
C LEU A 510 -7.55 16.09 -10.66
N PHE A 511 -7.04 15.00 -11.24
CA PHE A 511 -7.70 14.36 -12.38
C PHE A 511 -9.04 13.71 -12.02
N ILE A 512 -9.08 12.88 -10.96
CA ILE A 512 -10.31 12.20 -10.54
C ILE A 512 -11.41 13.19 -10.14
N PRO A 513 -11.16 14.22 -9.30
CA PRO A 513 -12.19 15.19 -8.95
C PRO A 513 -12.72 15.96 -10.17
N LEU A 514 -11.85 16.38 -11.09
CA LEU A 514 -12.23 17.09 -12.30
C LEU A 514 -13.06 16.21 -13.25
N TYR A 515 -12.63 14.97 -13.48
CA TYR A 515 -13.36 13.99 -14.29
C TYR A 515 -14.73 13.67 -13.71
N THR A 516 -14.80 13.45 -12.40
CA THR A 516 -16.04 13.09 -11.71
C THR A 516 -17.04 14.24 -11.71
N ARG A 517 -16.58 15.49 -11.48
CA ARG A 517 -17.40 16.70 -11.58
C ARG A 517 -17.92 16.93 -13.00
N THR A 518 -17.08 16.83 -14.02
CA THR A 518 -17.51 17.02 -15.41
C THR A 518 -18.54 15.96 -15.85
N GLN A 519 -18.34 14.70 -15.48
CA GLN A 519 -19.31 13.64 -15.78
C GLN A 519 -20.62 13.76 -15.01
N THR A 520 -20.59 14.28 -13.79
CA THR A 520 -21.80 14.51 -12.99
C THR A 520 -22.59 15.68 -13.54
N ASN A 521 -21.93 16.79 -13.85
CA ASN A 521 -22.57 17.96 -14.47
C ASN A 521 -23.21 17.60 -15.83
N LYS A 522 -22.52 16.83 -16.68
CA LYS A 522 -23.07 16.38 -17.98
C LYS A 522 -24.32 15.51 -17.81
N LYS A 523 -24.36 14.63 -16.81
CA LYS A 523 -25.52 13.75 -16.57
C LYS A 523 -26.67 14.45 -15.86
N GLU A 524 -26.41 15.39 -14.96
CA GLU A 524 -27.45 16.25 -14.40
C GLU A 524 -28.07 17.11 -15.47
N GLN A 525 -27.27 17.70 -16.36
CA GLN A 525 -27.77 18.41 -17.54
C GLN A 525 -28.61 17.49 -18.44
N ALA A 526 -28.16 16.25 -18.68
CA ALA A 526 -28.94 15.28 -19.46
C ALA A 526 -30.24 14.85 -18.75
N LYS A 527 -30.25 14.72 -17.42
CA LYS A 527 -31.43 14.35 -16.62
C LYS A 527 -32.43 15.51 -16.58
N LEU A 528 -31.95 16.75 -16.42
CA LEU A 528 -32.73 17.98 -16.54
C LEU A 528 -33.28 18.13 -17.96
N ALA A 529 -32.48 17.86 -18.99
CA ALA A 529 -32.94 17.89 -20.39
C ALA A 529 -34.03 16.84 -20.66
N LYS A 530 -33.90 15.62 -20.13
CA LYS A 530 -34.95 14.58 -20.23
C LYS A 530 -36.20 14.93 -19.44
N LEU A 531 -36.07 15.51 -18.24
CA LEU A 531 -37.20 16.02 -17.46
C LEU A 531 -37.90 17.16 -18.18
N ASN A 532 -37.14 18.07 -18.81
CA ASN A 532 -37.68 19.18 -19.58
C ASN A 532 -38.32 18.69 -20.90
N ALA A 533 -37.78 17.66 -21.54
CA ALA A 533 -38.38 17.01 -22.70
C ALA A 533 -39.69 16.30 -22.33
N ALA A 534 -39.70 15.51 -21.25
CA ALA A 534 -40.91 14.85 -20.74
C ALA A 534 -41.98 15.86 -20.28
N LYS A 535 -41.58 17.00 -19.69
CA LYS A 535 -42.49 18.10 -19.36
C LYS A 535 -43.04 18.79 -20.61
N LYS A 536 -42.25 18.94 -21.68
CA LYS A 536 -42.71 19.47 -22.97
C LYS A 536 -43.68 18.51 -23.67
N GLU A 537 -43.44 17.20 -23.62
CA GLU A 537 -44.35 16.17 -24.13
C GLU A 537 -45.66 16.12 -23.33
N ALA A 538 -45.60 16.23 -22.00
CA ALA A 538 -46.79 16.30 -21.14
C ALA A 538 -47.58 17.61 -21.30
N ALA A 539 -46.92 18.72 -21.65
CA ALA A 539 -47.57 19.99 -21.96
C ALA A 539 -48.20 20.00 -23.37
N GLY A 540 -47.57 19.34 -24.35
CA GLY A 540 -48.10 19.21 -25.72
C GLY A 540 -49.36 18.33 -25.82
N GLY A 541 -49.57 17.41 -24.87
CA GLY A 541 -50.76 16.55 -24.82
C GLY A 541 -52.03 17.21 -24.25
N ARG A 542 -51.96 18.44 -23.72
CA ARG A 542 -53.11 19.14 -23.10
C ARG A 542 -53.84 20.12 -24.03
N THR A 543 -53.39 20.29 -25.27
CA THR A 543 -53.98 21.25 -26.22
C THR A 543 -55.08 20.68 -27.13
N SER A 544 -55.48 19.41 -26.96
CA SER A 544 -56.43 18.75 -27.88
C SER A 544 -57.80 18.37 -27.29
N TYR A 545 -58.09 18.72 -26.03
CA TYR A 545 -59.39 18.39 -25.40
C TYR A 545 -59.93 19.57 -24.58
N SER A 546 -60.25 20.68 -25.24
CA SER A 546 -61.11 21.72 -24.63
C SER A 546 -61.89 22.52 -25.67
N ALA A 547 -62.43 21.84 -26.68
CA ALA A 547 -63.33 22.44 -27.66
C ALA A 547 -64.51 21.51 -27.97
N ALA A 548 -65.29 21.15 -26.95
CA ALA A 548 -66.67 20.68 -27.08
C ALA A 548 -67.28 20.51 -25.69
N PHE A 549 -67.96 21.55 -25.19
CA PHE A 549 -69.32 21.54 -24.63
C PHE A 549 -69.59 22.85 -23.90
N GLY A 550 -70.71 23.48 -24.27
CA GLY A 550 -71.08 24.83 -23.89
C GLY A 550 -71.73 24.96 -22.50
N GLN A 551 -72.00 26.23 -22.19
CA GLN A 551 -72.72 26.77 -21.04
C GLN A 551 -73.92 25.92 -20.56
N GLY A 552 -74.00 25.75 -19.23
CA GLY A 552 -75.22 25.29 -18.57
C GLY A 552 -75.04 25.04 -17.07
N ASN A 553 -75.59 25.96 -16.25
CA ASN A 553 -76.00 25.84 -14.85
C ASN A 553 -74.99 25.40 -13.76
N LEU A 554 -74.57 26.40 -12.98
CA LEU A 554 -74.43 26.28 -11.52
C LEU A 554 -75.78 25.87 -10.89
N ALA A 555 -75.68 25.17 -9.76
CA ALA A 555 -76.75 24.78 -8.83
C ALA A 555 -77.39 23.41 -9.06
N ALA A 556 -76.71 22.36 -8.62
CA ALA A 556 -77.31 21.28 -7.82
C ALA A 556 -76.21 20.40 -7.21
N LEU A 557 -76.41 19.98 -5.96
CA LEU A 557 -75.66 18.97 -5.21
C LEU A 557 -74.44 19.46 -4.42
N SER A 558 -74.72 20.37 -3.48
CA SER A 558 -74.17 20.30 -2.13
C SER A 558 -74.59 18.97 -1.45
N GLU A 559 -73.68 18.44 -0.62
CA GLU A 559 -73.84 17.29 0.30
C GLU A 559 -73.73 15.87 -0.26
N ILE A 560 -72.49 15.38 -0.40
CA ILE A 560 -72.17 13.98 -0.07
C ILE A 560 -70.85 13.96 0.71
N LYS A 561 -70.92 13.57 1.99
CA LYS A 561 -69.78 13.39 2.91
C LYS A 561 -68.83 12.28 2.40
N PRO A 562 -67.50 12.39 2.58
CA PRO A 562 -66.57 11.32 2.22
C PRO A 562 -66.59 10.19 3.27
N PRO A 563 -66.69 8.90 2.89
CA PRO A 563 -66.49 7.81 3.83
C PRO A 563 -65.01 7.36 3.86
N ALA A 564 -64.48 7.33 5.09
CA ALA A 564 -63.62 6.28 5.63
C ALA A 564 -62.31 5.88 4.90
N PHE A 565 -61.36 6.82 4.76
CA PHE A 565 -59.92 6.46 4.59
C PHE A 565 -59.01 7.04 5.71
N GLU A 566 -59.44 8.09 6.41
CA GLU A 566 -58.65 8.70 7.50
C GLU A 566 -58.68 7.93 8.82
N ALA A 567 -59.67 7.04 9.04
CA ALA A 567 -59.75 6.23 10.26
C ALA A 567 -58.75 5.04 10.28
N PHE A 568 -58.15 4.68 9.13
CA PHE A 568 -57.19 3.58 9.03
C PHE A 568 -55.74 4.01 9.33
N LEU A 569 -55.38 5.27 9.07
CA LEU A 569 -54.00 5.75 9.24
C LEU A 569 -53.64 6.12 10.69
N ASN A 570 -54.64 6.25 11.59
CA ASN A 570 -54.41 6.57 13.00
C ASN A 570 -54.37 5.36 13.95
N SER A 571 -54.56 4.11 13.48
CA SER A 571 -54.49 2.91 14.33
C SER A 571 -53.15 2.17 14.31
N GLN A 572 -52.16 2.63 13.53
CA GLN A 572 -50.84 1.97 13.37
C GLN A 572 -49.68 2.77 13.99
N ARG A 573 -49.96 3.70 14.91
CA ARG A 573 -48.97 4.27 15.83
C ARG A 573 -49.29 3.85 17.27
N LYS A 574 -48.86 2.65 17.64
CA LYS A 574 -48.38 2.32 18.98
C LYS A 574 -47.15 1.44 18.85
#